data_AF-T0ZE42-F1
#
_entry.id   AF-T0ZE42-F1
#
_cell.length_a   1.000
_cell.length_b   1.000
_cell.length_c   1.000
_cell.angle_alpha   90.00
_cell.angle_beta   90.00
_cell.angle_gamma   90.00
#
_symmetry.space_group_name_H-M   'P 1'
#
loop_
_entity.id
_entity.type
_entity.pdbx_description
1 polymer ?
#
loop_
_entity_poly.entity_id
_entity_poly.type
_entity_poly.pdbx_seq_one_letter_code
_entity_poly.pdbx_strand_id
1 'polypeptide(L)'
;VDLALRPTSEAAMYPMFSLWIRTHSDLPLKLYQIVNTYRYETKHTRAFIRDREIHFFEAHTAHVDFEDSERQMLEYKQIMKNISLKLCLPYVINKRPEWDKFPGSQYSLAFDLILPSGRSLQIGTIHQYGENFAKNYDIQYSDVSGERKLVSQTTYGMSGRLVAAIVFMHGDDKGLVLPPYVAPIQFVIVPIPGENKNLDRYANLVKEQVTSLGYRVHLDN
;
A
#
# COMPACT_ATOMS: atom_id res chain seq x y z
N VAL A 1 -8.33 -11.65 -30.33
CA VAL A 1 -8.67 -10.59 -29.36
C VAL A 1 -7.38 -10.22 -28.67
N ASP A 2 -7.00 -8.96 -28.75
CA ASP A 2 -5.78 -8.48 -28.10
C ASP A 2 -5.98 -8.43 -26.58
N LEU A 3 -4.97 -8.85 -25.83
CA LEU A 3 -4.99 -8.84 -24.36
C LEU A 3 -3.94 -7.85 -23.86
N ALA A 4 -4.36 -6.94 -22.98
CA ALA A 4 -3.47 -5.97 -22.35
C ALA A 4 -3.05 -6.43 -20.96
N LEU A 5 -1.77 -6.24 -20.62
CA LEU A 5 -1.32 -6.34 -19.23
C LEU A 5 -1.92 -5.19 -18.42
N ARG A 6 -2.41 -5.49 -17.21
CA ARG A 6 -3.07 -4.49 -16.36
C ARG A 6 -2.11 -3.35 -15.94
N PRO A 7 -2.42 -2.08 -16.24
CA PRO A 7 -1.73 -0.94 -15.62
C PRO A 7 -2.23 -0.64 -14.20
N THR A 8 -3.47 -1.09 -13.95
CA THR A 8 -4.30 -1.02 -12.74
C THR A 8 -5.54 -1.88 -13.01
N SER A 9 -6.29 -2.31 -12.00
CA SER A 9 -7.27 -3.40 -12.15
C SER A 9 -8.73 -2.97 -12.24
N GLU A 10 -9.07 -1.68 -12.40
CA GLU A 10 -10.46 -1.21 -12.54
C GLU A 10 -11.19 -1.96 -13.66
N ALA A 11 -10.60 -2.01 -14.86
CA ALA A 11 -11.19 -2.69 -16.02
C ALA A 11 -11.28 -4.22 -15.86
N ALA A 12 -10.45 -4.81 -14.99
CA ALA A 12 -10.48 -6.24 -14.70
C ALA A 12 -11.50 -6.59 -13.60
N MET A 13 -11.70 -5.71 -12.62
CA MET A 13 -12.53 -5.95 -11.43
C MET A 13 -13.96 -5.47 -11.59
N TYR A 14 -14.18 -4.32 -12.25
CA TYR A 14 -15.49 -3.66 -12.28
C TYR A 14 -16.58 -4.38 -13.08
N PRO A 15 -16.26 -5.12 -14.17
CA PRO A 15 -17.22 -6.05 -14.77
C PRO A 15 -17.64 -7.17 -13.81
N MET A 16 -16.80 -7.54 -12.84
CA MET A 16 -17.17 -8.54 -11.83
C MET A 16 -17.98 -7.90 -10.69
N PHE A 17 -17.71 -6.65 -10.33
CA PHE A 17 -18.47 -5.94 -9.30
C PHE A 17 -19.95 -5.79 -9.71
N SER A 18 -20.24 -5.52 -10.98
CA SER A 18 -21.63 -5.47 -11.49
C SER A 18 -22.34 -6.83 -11.46
N LEU A 19 -21.59 -7.93 -11.38
CA LEU A 19 -22.13 -9.27 -11.20
C LEU A 19 -22.33 -9.64 -9.72
N TRP A 20 -21.43 -9.20 -8.85
CA TRP A 20 -21.43 -9.54 -7.43
C TRP A 20 -22.38 -8.70 -6.59
N ILE A 21 -22.53 -7.41 -6.91
CA ILE A 21 -23.37 -6.49 -6.16
C ILE A 21 -24.79 -6.53 -6.72
N ARG A 22 -25.77 -6.89 -5.87
CA ARG A 22 -27.19 -6.98 -6.28
C ARG A 22 -28.10 -6.15 -5.39
N THR A 23 -27.88 -6.14 -4.09
CA THR A 23 -28.72 -5.47 -3.09
C THR A 23 -27.87 -4.64 -2.13
N HIS A 24 -28.51 -3.75 -1.36
CA HIS A 24 -27.83 -2.92 -0.37
C HIS A 24 -27.10 -3.74 0.71
N SER A 25 -27.52 -4.99 0.97
CA SER A 25 -26.88 -5.88 1.93
C SER A 25 -25.51 -6.40 1.46
N ASP A 26 -25.20 -6.30 0.17
CA ASP A 26 -23.89 -6.65 -0.39
C ASP A 26 -22.83 -5.54 -0.16
N LEU A 27 -23.25 -4.40 0.37
CA LEU A 27 -22.43 -3.20 0.56
C LEU A 27 -22.20 -2.91 2.06
N PRO A 28 -21.03 -2.35 2.43
CA PRO A 28 -19.93 -1.99 1.54
C PRO A 28 -19.11 -3.21 1.11
N LEU A 29 -18.82 -3.31 -0.19
CA LEU A 29 -17.85 -4.30 -0.70
C LEU A 29 -16.46 -3.68 -0.59
N LYS A 30 -15.55 -4.33 0.14
CA LYS A 30 -14.16 -3.86 0.30
C LYS A 30 -13.17 -4.98 -0.06
N LEU A 31 -12.43 -4.81 -1.15
CA LEU A 31 -11.48 -5.79 -1.65
C LEU A 31 -10.10 -5.17 -1.84
N TYR A 32 -9.05 -5.97 -1.70
CA TYR A 32 -7.69 -5.58 -2.09
C TYR A 32 -6.93 -6.75 -2.69
N GLN A 33 -5.88 -6.43 -3.43
CA GLN A 33 -4.91 -7.40 -3.92
C GLN A 33 -3.51 -6.81 -3.92
N ILE A 34 -2.51 -7.69 -3.83
CA ILE A 34 -1.10 -7.35 -4.03
C ILE A 34 -0.62 -8.13 -5.25
N VAL A 35 -0.27 -7.41 -6.30
CA VAL A 35 -0.07 -7.98 -7.63
C VAL A 35 0.98 -7.23 -8.42
N ASN A 36 1.41 -7.82 -9.54
CA ASN A 36 2.24 -7.11 -10.51
C ASN A 36 1.34 -6.38 -11.51
N THR A 37 1.60 -5.09 -11.69
CA THR A 37 1.01 -4.23 -12.72
C THR A 37 2.10 -3.73 -13.68
N TYR A 38 1.72 -3.34 -14.89
CA TYR A 38 2.67 -3.00 -15.94
C TYR A 38 2.37 -1.64 -16.53
N ARG A 39 3.36 -0.75 -16.56
CA ARG A 39 3.20 0.61 -17.11
C ARG A 39 4.36 0.96 -18.03
N TYR A 40 4.03 1.23 -19.30
CA TYR A 40 5.00 1.68 -20.29
C TYR A 40 5.23 3.19 -20.19
N GLU A 41 6.01 3.59 -19.20
CA GLU A 41 6.23 5.01 -18.85
C GLU A 41 7.57 5.55 -19.38
N THR A 42 8.04 6.66 -18.77
CA THR A 42 9.24 7.40 -19.15
C THR A 42 10.49 6.53 -19.39
N LYS A 43 11.42 7.05 -20.19
CA LYS A 43 12.72 6.41 -20.45
C LYS A 43 13.59 6.22 -19.20
N HIS A 44 13.42 7.08 -18.19
CA HIS A 44 14.20 7.02 -16.95
C HIS A 44 13.64 6.01 -15.95
N THR A 45 14.09 4.76 -16.04
CA THR A 45 13.82 3.72 -15.03
C THR A 45 14.59 4.03 -13.75
N ARG A 46 13.93 3.92 -12.59
CA ARG A 46 14.54 4.10 -11.28
C ARG A 46 14.01 3.02 -10.34
N ALA A 47 14.89 2.13 -9.88
CA ALA A 47 14.52 0.99 -9.04
C ALA A 47 13.59 1.41 -7.89
N PHE A 48 12.48 0.67 -7.72
CA PHE A 48 11.43 0.89 -6.71
C PHE A 48 10.65 2.22 -6.82
N ILE A 49 11.13 3.21 -7.57
CA ILE A 49 10.46 4.50 -7.76
C ILE A 49 9.60 4.48 -9.03
N ARG A 50 10.17 3.94 -10.10
CA ARG A 50 9.61 3.94 -11.44
C ARG A 50 10.14 2.74 -12.21
N ASP A 51 9.48 1.62 -11.97
CA ASP A 51 9.70 0.35 -12.65
C ASP A 51 8.65 0.16 -13.75
N ARG A 52 8.91 -0.75 -14.70
CA ARG A 52 7.95 -1.12 -15.75
C ARG A 52 6.99 -2.21 -15.30
N GLU A 53 7.46 -3.08 -14.41
CA GLU A 53 6.67 -4.04 -13.66
C GLU A 53 6.67 -3.59 -12.20
N ILE A 54 5.49 -3.35 -11.66
CA ILE A 54 5.29 -2.69 -10.37
C ILE A 54 4.60 -3.69 -9.44
N HIS A 55 5.27 -4.05 -8.35
CA HIS A 55 4.61 -4.68 -7.21
C HIS A 55 3.67 -3.66 -6.57
N PHE A 56 2.38 -3.89 -6.71
CA PHE A 56 1.33 -2.91 -6.45
C PHE A 56 0.28 -3.49 -5.53
N PHE A 57 0.03 -2.78 -4.43
CA PHE A 57 -1.17 -2.93 -3.64
C PHE A 57 -2.25 -2.04 -4.25
N GLU A 58 -3.41 -2.61 -4.52
CA GLU A 58 -4.60 -1.87 -4.92
C GLU A 58 -5.81 -2.39 -4.13
N ALA A 59 -6.54 -1.47 -3.51
CA ALA A 59 -7.81 -1.75 -2.86
C ALA A 59 -8.93 -1.05 -3.63
N HIS A 60 -10.04 -1.74 -3.88
CA HIS A 60 -11.22 -1.19 -4.53
C HIS A 60 -12.43 -1.45 -3.65
N THR A 61 -13.26 -0.42 -3.49
CA THR A 61 -14.43 -0.49 -2.62
C THR A 61 -15.66 0.07 -3.33
N ALA A 62 -16.84 -0.42 -2.96
CA ALA A 62 -18.14 0.06 -3.42
C ALA A 62 -19.04 0.25 -2.20
N HIS A 63 -19.79 1.35 -2.20
CA HIS A 63 -20.56 1.85 -1.06
C HIS A 63 -21.96 2.27 -1.51
N VAL A 64 -22.87 2.37 -0.55
CA VAL A 64 -24.28 2.73 -0.83
C VAL A 64 -24.43 4.16 -1.34
N ASP A 65 -23.62 5.10 -0.86
CA ASP A 65 -23.68 6.51 -1.24
C ASP A 65 -22.32 7.21 -1.12
N PHE A 66 -22.30 8.49 -1.49
CA PHE A 66 -21.09 9.30 -1.46
C PHE A 66 -20.56 9.47 -0.03
N GLU A 67 -21.44 9.73 0.93
CA GLU A 67 -21.11 9.91 2.34
C GLU A 67 -20.45 8.67 2.95
N ASP A 68 -20.91 7.47 2.59
CA ASP A 68 -20.31 6.20 3.00
C ASP A 68 -18.94 5.99 2.36
N SER A 69 -18.81 6.29 1.07
CA SER A 69 -17.52 6.25 0.39
C SER A 69 -16.53 7.29 0.94
N GLU A 70 -16.98 8.45 1.45
CA GLU A 70 -16.12 9.43 2.13
C GLU A 70 -15.62 8.91 3.48
N ARG A 71 -16.43 8.13 4.21
CA ARG A 71 -15.96 7.43 5.43
C ARG A 71 -14.83 6.46 5.10
N GLN A 72 -14.91 5.77 3.96
CA GLN A 72 -13.81 4.92 3.48
C GLN A 72 -12.52 5.71 3.21
N MET A 73 -12.63 6.94 2.68
CA MET A 73 -11.47 7.81 2.46
C MET A 73 -10.77 8.18 3.79
N LEU A 74 -11.52 8.30 4.89
CA LEU A 74 -10.95 8.51 6.23
C LEU A 74 -10.26 7.25 6.75
N GLU A 75 -10.86 6.06 6.54
CA GLU A 75 -10.23 4.78 6.89
C GLU A 75 -8.88 4.62 6.19
N TYR A 76 -8.77 4.95 4.90
CA TYR A 76 -7.48 4.87 4.20
C TYR A 76 -6.43 5.83 4.77
N LYS A 77 -6.82 7.04 5.18
CA LYS A 77 -5.89 7.97 5.86
C LYS A 77 -5.38 7.37 7.17
N GLN A 78 -6.23 6.66 7.91
CA GLN A 78 -5.84 5.97 9.14
C GLN A 78 -4.93 4.77 8.86
N ILE A 79 -5.20 4.01 7.79
CA ILE A 79 -4.32 2.92 7.33
C ILE A 79 -2.93 3.48 7.00
N MET A 80 -2.86 4.55 6.21
CA MET A 80 -1.59 5.18 5.86
C MET A 80 -0.86 5.71 7.10
N LYS A 81 -1.58 6.33 8.05
CA LYS A 81 -1.00 6.77 9.33
C LYS A 81 -0.37 5.59 10.08
N ASN A 82 -1.08 4.46 10.18
CA ASN A 82 -0.58 3.28 10.87
C ASN A 82 0.65 2.67 10.18
N ILE A 83 0.65 2.61 8.84
CA ILE A 83 1.80 2.14 8.05
C ILE A 83 2.99 3.07 8.28
N SER A 84 2.80 4.38 8.09
CA SER A 84 3.85 5.38 8.26
C SER A 84 4.46 5.39 9.65
N LEU A 85 3.66 5.22 10.71
CA LEU A 85 4.17 5.10 12.08
C LEU A 85 5.07 3.87 12.26
N LYS A 86 4.67 2.72 11.71
CA LYS A 86 5.47 1.48 11.76
C LYS A 86 6.75 1.57 10.93
N LEU A 87 6.72 2.31 9.83
CA LEU A 87 7.85 2.51 8.93
C LEU A 87 8.70 3.75 9.29
N CYS A 88 8.33 4.48 10.34
CA CYS A 88 8.94 5.74 10.73
C CYS A 88 9.03 6.77 9.57
N LEU A 89 8.05 6.78 8.66
CA LEU A 89 8.04 7.65 7.49
C LEU A 89 7.18 8.90 7.72
N PRO A 90 7.74 10.12 7.64
CA PRO A 90 6.93 11.33 7.60
C PRO A 90 6.25 11.44 6.22
N TYR A 91 5.05 12.05 6.21
CA TYR A 91 4.35 12.34 4.96
C TYR A 91 3.43 13.55 5.12
N VAL A 92 3.09 14.16 3.99
CA VAL A 92 2.07 15.21 3.85
C VAL A 92 0.96 14.69 2.95
N ILE A 93 -0.28 15.05 3.27
CA ILE A 93 -1.45 14.73 2.44
C ILE A 93 -1.79 15.96 1.60
N ASN A 94 -1.77 15.80 0.28
CA ASN A 94 -2.12 16.86 -0.66
C ASN A 94 -3.32 16.44 -1.50
N LYS A 95 -4.31 17.33 -1.65
CA LYS A 95 -5.32 17.19 -2.69
C LYS A 95 -4.67 17.52 -4.02
N ARG A 96 -4.65 16.56 -4.96
CA ARG A 96 -4.10 16.81 -6.29
C ARG A 96 -4.96 17.84 -7.03
N PRO A 97 -4.34 18.71 -7.84
CA PRO A 97 -5.08 19.56 -8.77
C PRO A 97 -5.96 18.73 -9.70
N GLU A 98 -6.96 19.38 -10.29
CA GLU A 98 -7.95 18.74 -11.15
C GLU A 98 -7.32 18.00 -12.35
N TRP A 99 -6.22 18.52 -12.91
CA TRP A 99 -5.50 17.91 -14.03
C TRP A 99 -4.56 16.76 -13.65
N ASP A 100 -4.28 16.57 -12.36
CA ASP A 100 -3.37 15.53 -11.82
C ASP A 100 -4.10 14.46 -11.01
N LYS A 101 -5.44 14.54 -10.90
CA LYS A 101 -6.23 13.49 -10.26
C LYS A 101 -6.25 12.24 -11.13
N PHE A 102 -6.52 11.08 -10.51
CA PHE A 102 -6.65 9.84 -11.24
C PHE A 102 -7.76 9.94 -12.30
N PRO A 103 -7.55 9.46 -13.54
CA PRO A 103 -8.55 9.51 -14.60
C PRO A 103 -9.88 8.87 -14.17
N GLY A 104 -10.96 9.65 -14.21
CA GLY A 104 -12.29 9.20 -13.77
C GLY A 104 -12.58 9.42 -12.28
N SER A 105 -11.62 9.87 -11.47
CA SER A 105 -11.90 10.25 -10.07
C SER A 105 -12.57 11.62 -9.96
N GLN A 106 -13.40 11.81 -8.93
CA GLN A 106 -13.88 13.13 -8.54
C GLN A 106 -12.75 13.96 -7.93
N TYR A 107 -11.98 13.35 -7.03
CA TYR A 107 -10.75 13.93 -6.53
C TYR A 107 -9.75 12.86 -6.09
N SER A 108 -8.50 13.26 -5.94
CA SER A 108 -7.41 12.40 -5.49
C SER A 108 -6.64 13.04 -4.35
N LEU A 109 -6.35 12.27 -3.30
CA LEU A 109 -5.43 12.66 -2.25
C LEU A 109 -4.15 11.83 -2.39
N ALA A 110 -3.03 12.52 -2.41
CA ALA A 110 -1.70 11.93 -2.47
C ALA A 110 -1.01 12.01 -1.13
N PHE A 111 -0.30 10.94 -0.78
CA PHE A 111 0.62 10.91 0.35
C PHE A 111 2.03 11.10 -0.19
N ASP A 112 2.61 12.27 0.05
CA ASP A 112 3.94 12.66 -0.43
C ASP A 112 4.92 12.75 0.74
N LEU A 113 6.16 12.32 0.54
CA LEU A 113 7.28 12.59 1.45
C LEU A 113 8.34 13.45 0.76
N ILE A 114 9.19 14.09 1.55
CA ILE A 114 10.37 14.81 1.06
C ILE A 114 11.61 13.96 1.35
N LEU A 115 12.32 13.59 0.28
CA LEU A 115 13.56 12.83 0.36
C LEU A 115 14.72 13.73 0.81
N PRO A 116 15.83 13.16 1.35
CA PRO A 116 17.02 13.95 1.70
C PRO A 116 17.61 14.76 0.53
N SER A 117 17.36 14.31 -0.71
CA SER A 117 17.73 15.06 -1.93
C SER A 117 16.93 16.36 -2.17
N GLY A 118 15.94 16.68 -1.32
CA GLY A 118 15.01 17.79 -1.49
C GLY A 118 13.86 17.52 -2.48
N ARG A 119 13.85 16.36 -3.14
CA ARG A 119 12.78 15.95 -4.07
C ARG A 119 11.62 15.30 -3.32
N SER A 120 10.41 15.42 -3.85
CA SER A 120 9.25 14.70 -3.32
C SER A 120 9.10 13.30 -3.90
N LEU A 121 8.51 12.39 -3.12
CA LEU A 121 8.13 11.05 -3.54
C LEU A 121 6.70 10.76 -3.09
N GLN A 122 5.80 10.51 -4.04
CA GLN A 122 4.45 10.05 -3.75
C GLN A 122 4.50 8.55 -3.40
N ILE A 123 4.15 8.21 -2.16
CA ILE A 123 4.21 6.84 -1.61
C ILE A 123 2.86 6.12 -1.57
N GLY A 124 1.77 6.84 -1.78
CA GLY A 124 0.44 6.26 -1.95
C GLY A 124 -0.58 7.28 -2.44
N THR A 125 -1.70 6.79 -2.96
CA THR A 125 -2.81 7.64 -3.43
C THR A 125 -4.15 7.02 -3.15
N ILE A 126 -5.09 7.83 -2.68
CA ILE A 126 -6.49 7.44 -2.53
C ILE A 126 -7.35 8.28 -3.47
N HIS A 127 -8.32 7.63 -4.09
CA HIS A 127 -9.16 8.24 -5.11
C HIS A 127 -10.62 8.04 -4.74
N GLN A 128 -11.36 9.15 -4.72
CA GLN A 128 -12.82 9.14 -4.61
C GLN A 128 -13.38 9.14 -6.02
N TYR A 129 -14.05 8.06 -6.42
CA TYR A 129 -14.62 7.93 -7.76
C TYR A 129 -16.06 8.41 -7.85
N GLY A 130 -16.78 8.47 -6.73
CA GLY A 130 -18.22 8.61 -6.75
C GLY A 130 -18.82 7.49 -7.61
N GLU A 131 -19.78 7.86 -8.45
CA GLU A 131 -20.46 6.92 -9.36
C GLU A 131 -19.80 6.80 -10.74
N ASN A 132 -18.67 7.48 -10.99
CA ASN A 132 -18.13 7.60 -12.36
C ASN A 132 -17.83 6.25 -13.01
N PHE A 133 -17.19 5.34 -12.27
CA PHE A 133 -16.95 3.98 -12.74
C PHE A 133 -18.21 3.12 -12.71
N ALA A 134 -19.06 3.28 -11.70
CA ALA A 134 -20.33 2.56 -11.60
C ALA A 134 -21.22 2.80 -12.83
N LYS A 135 -21.25 4.04 -13.35
CA LYS A 135 -21.98 4.39 -14.60
C LYS A 135 -21.43 3.66 -15.82
N ASN A 136 -20.11 3.57 -15.94
CA ASN A 136 -19.46 2.97 -17.10
C ASN A 136 -19.51 1.43 -17.10
N TYR A 137 -19.55 0.81 -15.92
CA TYR A 137 -19.54 -0.65 -15.75
C TYR A 137 -20.88 -1.22 -15.28
N ASP A 138 -21.93 -0.39 -15.21
CA ASP A 138 -23.27 -0.72 -14.74
C ASP A 138 -23.29 -1.41 -13.35
N ILE A 139 -22.56 -0.82 -12.39
CA ILE A 139 -22.50 -1.35 -11.03
C ILE A 139 -23.63 -0.72 -10.21
N GLN A 140 -24.71 -1.49 -10.07
CA GLN A 140 -25.93 -1.04 -9.39
C GLN A 140 -26.40 -2.04 -8.33
N TYR A 141 -27.07 -1.53 -7.30
CA TYR A 141 -27.72 -2.31 -6.25
C TYR A 141 -29.19 -1.90 -6.09
N SER A 142 -30.02 -2.82 -5.60
CA SER A 142 -31.38 -2.50 -5.15
C SER A 142 -31.35 -2.02 -3.70
N ASP A 143 -31.83 -0.80 -3.47
CA ASP A 143 -31.89 -0.21 -2.13
C ASP A 143 -33.04 -0.80 -1.28
N VAL A 144 -33.19 -0.30 -0.06
CA VAL A 144 -34.24 -0.77 0.87
C VAL A 144 -35.66 -0.54 0.36
N SER A 145 -35.86 0.39 -0.57
CA SER A 145 -37.15 0.68 -1.22
C SER A 145 -37.39 -0.17 -2.47
N GLY A 146 -36.37 -0.93 -2.91
CA GLY A 146 -36.38 -1.69 -4.16
C GLY A 146 -35.94 -0.90 -5.38
N GLU A 147 -35.57 0.38 -5.23
CA GLU A 147 -35.06 1.21 -6.32
C GLU A 147 -33.63 0.81 -6.70
N ARG A 148 -33.31 0.84 -7.99
CA ARG A 148 -31.95 0.58 -8.49
C ARG A 148 -31.11 1.86 -8.36
N LYS A 149 -30.02 1.79 -7.61
CA LYS A 149 -29.06 2.88 -7.42
C LYS A 149 -27.65 2.45 -7.83
N LEU A 150 -26.87 3.42 -8.28
CA LEU A 150 -25.45 3.22 -8.58
C LEU A 150 -24.66 3.19 -7.26
N VAL A 151 -23.60 2.40 -7.22
CA VAL A 151 -22.68 2.43 -6.08
C VAL A 151 -21.75 3.64 -6.16
N SER A 152 -21.33 4.15 -5.00
CA SER A 152 -20.21 5.07 -4.91
C SER A 152 -18.92 4.29 -4.66
N GLN A 153 -17.84 4.55 -5.40
CA GLN A 153 -16.62 3.75 -5.35
C GLN A 153 -15.40 4.55 -4.86
N THR A 154 -14.46 3.88 -4.21
CA THR A 154 -13.13 4.44 -3.91
C THR A 154 -12.04 3.42 -4.18
N THR A 155 -10.81 3.90 -4.34
CA THR A 155 -9.62 3.04 -4.41
C THR A 155 -8.46 3.60 -3.59
N TYR A 156 -7.52 2.72 -3.23
CA TYR A 156 -6.26 3.05 -2.59
C TYR A 156 -5.11 2.27 -3.25
N GLY A 157 -4.10 2.98 -3.74
CA GLY A 157 -2.89 2.42 -4.33
C GLY A 157 -1.62 2.69 -3.52
N MET A 158 -0.77 1.67 -3.39
CA MET A 158 0.61 1.77 -2.89
C MET A 158 1.52 0.86 -3.73
N SER A 159 2.83 1.15 -3.77
CA SER A 159 3.79 0.37 -4.57
C SER A 159 5.09 0.11 -3.81
N GLY A 160 6.03 -0.55 -4.49
CA GLY A 160 7.43 -0.68 -4.06
C GLY A 160 8.12 0.64 -3.67
N ARG A 161 7.52 1.80 -3.98
CA ARG A 161 7.97 3.12 -3.48
C ARG A 161 8.07 3.20 -1.96
N LEU A 162 7.30 2.41 -1.21
CA LEU A 162 7.46 2.34 0.25
C LEU A 162 8.82 1.76 0.65
N VAL A 163 9.33 0.78 -0.10
CA VAL A 163 10.69 0.24 0.11
C VAL A 163 11.73 1.32 -0.21
N ALA A 164 11.57 2.01 -1.35
CA ALA A 164 12.45 3.12 -1.71
C ALA A 164 12.46 4.21 -0.63
N ALA A 165 11.29 4.55 -0.10
CA ALA A 165 11.14 5.53 0.97
C ALA A 165 11.91 5.14 2.23
N ILE A 166 11.80 3.88 2.68
CA ILE A 166 12.56 3.38 3.84
C ILE A 166 14.06 3.54 3.61
N VAL A 167 14.54 3.08 2.45
CA VAL A 167 15.98 3.14 2.10
C VAL A 167 16.48 4.57 2.09
N PHE A 168 15.77 5.49 1.42
CA PHE A 168 16.24 6.86 1.29
C PHE A 168 16.08 7.70 2.57
N MET A 169 15.03 7.47 3.36
CA MET A 169 14.76 8.29 4.54
C MET A 169 15.63 7.92 5.72
N HIS A 170 15.95 6.63 5.87
CA HIS A 170 16.66 6.12 7.05
C HIS A 170 18.11 5.79 6.78
N GLY A 171 18.50 5.50 5.53
CA GLY A 171 19.87 5.14 5.18
C GLY A 171 20.90 6.18 5.63
N ASP A 172 22.10 5.71 5.96
CA ASP A 172 23.22 6.52 6.42
C ASP A 172 24.49 6.19 5.62
N ASP A 173 25.62 6.82 5.99
CA ASP A 173 26.91 6.60 5.32
C ASP A 173 27.44 5.16 5.45
N LYS A 174 26.91 4.36 6.37
CA LYS A 174 27.26 2.94 6.56
C LYS A 174 26.31 1.99 5.82
N GLY A 175 25.19 2.49 5.30
CA GLY A 175 24.26 1.75 4.45
C GLY A 175 22.82 1.81 4.96
N LEU A 176 22.18 0.63 5.05
CA LEU A 176 20.76 0.54 5.40
C LEU A 176 20.54 0.69 6.90
N VAL A 177 19.67 1.62 7.28
CA VAL A 177 19.04 1.65 8.60
C VAL A 177 17.57 1.34 8.40
N LEU A 178 17.10 0.22 8.94
CA LEU A 178 15.72 -0.24 8.75
C LEU A 178 14.92 -0.05 10.05
N PRO A 179 13.67 0.43 9.97
CA PRO A 179 12.77 0.39 11.12
C PRO A 179 12.65 -1.05 11.67
N PRO A 180 12.69 -1.25 13.00
CA PRO A 180 12.63 -2.58 13.60
C PRO A 180 11.40 -3.39 13.20
N TYR A 181 10.31 -2.73 12.77
CA TYR A 181 9.11 -3.39 12.28
C TYR A 181 9.34 -4.21 11.00
N VAL A 182 10.23 -3.74 10.11
CA VAL A 182 10.49 -4.34 8.78
C VAL A 182 11.88 -4.95 8.64
N ALA A 183 12.80 -4.70 9.58
CA ALA A 183 14.14 -5.29 9.54
C ALA A 183 14.04 -6.84 9.53
N PRO A 184 14.62 -7.56 8.55
CA PRO A 184 14.54 -9.03 8.52
C PRO A 184 15.10 -9.67 9.80
N ILE A 185 16.13 -9.05 10.35
CA ILE A 185 16.76 -9.39 11.62
C ILE A 185 16.70 -8.15 12.51
N GLN A 186 16.21 -8.29 13.74
CA GLN A 186 16.14 -7.21 14.72
C GLN A 186 17.35 -7.22 15.67
N PHE A 187 17.86 -8.41 15.99
CA PHE A 187 19.06 -8.59 16.79
C PHE A 187 20.02 -9.56 16.11
N VAL A 188 21.28 -9.14 15.96
CA VAL A 188 22.37 -10.02 15.54
C VAL A 188 23.25 -10.26 16.76
N ILE A 189 23.45 -11.53 17.11
CA ILE A 189 24.36 -11.96 18.17
C ILE A 189 25.66 -12.36 17.49
N VAL A 190 26.74 -11.66 17.80
CA VAL A 190 28.09 -11.93 17.28
C VAL A 190 28.96 -12.41 18.44
N PRO A 191 29.17 -13.72 18.62
CA PRO A 191 30.07 -14.25 19.64
C PRO A 191 31.51 -13.86 19.28
N ILE A 192 32.23 -13.26 20.23
CA ILE A 192 33.64 -12.91 20.05
C ILE A 192 34.50 -14.11 20.48
N PRO A 193 35.24 -14.76 19.56
CA PRO A 193 36.02 -15.95 19.89
C PRO A 193 37.04 -15.68 21.00
N GLY A 194 37.22 -16.63 21.90
CA GLY A 194 38.18 -16.57 23.00
C GLY A 194 38.39 -17.93 23.66
N GLU A 195 39.09 -17.98 24.79
CA GLU A 195 39.40 -19.25 25.48
C GLU A 195 38.18 -19.92 26.14
N ASN A 196 37.04 -19.22 26.21
CA ASN A 196 35.84 -19.72 26.85
C ASN A 196 35.12 -20.77 25.99
N LYS A 197 35.28 -22.05 26.36
CA LYS A 197 34.63 -23.20 25.70
C LYS A 197 33.09 -23.20 25.79
N ASN A 198 32.50 -22.33 26.63
CA ASN A 198 31.04 -22.21 26.78
C ASN A 198 30.42 -21.08 25.94
N LEU A 199 31.22 -20.37 25.13
CA LEU A 199 30.76 -19.21 24.35
C LEU A 199 29.54 -19.54 23.48
N ASP A 200 29.61 -20.61 22.69
CA ASP A 200 28.53 -21.02 21.78
C ASP A 200 27.26 -21.40 22.54
N ARG A 201 27.42 -22.11 23.66
CA ARG A 201 26.29 -22.48 24.53
C ARG A 201 25.59 -21.24 25.07
N TYR A 202 26.36 -20.24 25.52
CA TYR A 202 25.80 -18.99 26.03
C TYR A 202 25.16 -18.15 24.92
N ALA A 203 25.77 -18.06 23.74
CA ALA A 203 25.21 -17.34 22.61
C ALA A 203 23.87 -17.95 22.14
N ASN A 204 23.76 -19.28 22.13
CA ASN A 204 22.49 -19.96 21.87
C ASN A 204 21.44 -19.71 22.96
N LEU A 205 21.83 -19.72 24.23
CA LEU A 205 20.92 -19.37 25.34
C LEU A 205 20.36 -17.95 25.18
N VAL A 206 21.20 -16.98 24.83
CA VAL A 206 20.77 -15.59 24.58
C VAL A 206 19.83 -15.53 23.38
N LYS A 207 20.13 -16.23 22.28
CA LYS A 207 19.25 -16.32 21.11
C LYS A 207 17.87 -16.85 21.49
N GLU A 208 17.80 -17.93 22.26
CA GLU A 208 16.54 -18.54 22.72
C GLU A 208 15.74 -17.58 23.59
N GLN A 209 16.40 -16.91 24.55
CA GLN A 209 15.77 -15.93 25.43
C GLN A 209 15.16 -14.77 24.63
N VAL A 210 15.93 -14.15 23.72
CA VAL A 210 15.45 -13.02 22.91
C VAL A 210 14.37 -13.45 21.91
N THR A 211 14.48 -14.65 21.33
CA THR A 211 13.44 -15.21 20.44
C THR A 211 12.14 -15.47 21.20
N SER A 212 12.20 -15.94 22.45
CA SER A 212 11.00 -16.17 23.29
C SER A 212 10.23 -14.90 23.64
N LEU A 213 10.86 -13.72 23.51
CA LEU A 213 10.21 -12.41 23.61
C LEU A 213 9.53 -11.96 22.30
N GLY A 214 9.60 -12.76 21.23
CA GLY A 214 8.96 -12.49 19.93
C GLY A 214 9.82 -11.70 18.94
N TYR A 215 11.13 -11.56 19.19
CA TYR A 215 12.04 -10.86 18.28
C TYR A 215 12.64 -11.77 17.21
N ARG A 216 12.96 -11.19 16.05
CA ARG A 216 13.69 -11.86 14.97
C ARG A 216 15.20 -11.79 15.23
N VAL A 217 15.81 -12.90 15.62
CA VAL A 217 17.22 -12.96 16.05
C VAL A 217 18.04 -13.83 15.11
N HIS A 218 19.23 -13.35 14.75
CA HIS A 218 20.24 -14.11 14.04
C HIS A 218 21.46 -14.29 14.96
N LEU A 219 21.98 -15.50 15.02
CA LEU A 219 23.28 -15.79 15.64
C LEU A 219 24.26 -15.99 14.49
N ASP A 220 25.31 -15.16 14.46
CA ASP A 220 26.35 -15.14 13.43
C ASP A 220 27.59 -15.85 14.01
N ASN A 221 27.57 -17.19 13.98
CA ASN A 221 28.56 -18.07 14.62
C ASN A 221 29.47 -18.78 13.63
#